data_AF-A0A9E5GFF6-F1
#
_entry.id   AF-A0A9E5GFF6-F1
#
_cell.length_a   1.000
_cell.length_b   1.000
_cell.length_c   1.000
_cell.angle_alpha   90.00
_cell.angle_beta   90.00
_cell.angle_gamma   90.00
#
_symmetry.space_group_name_H-M   'P 1'
#
loop_
_entity.id
_entity.type
_entity.pdbx_description
1 polymer ?
#
loop_
_entity_poly.entity_id
_entity_poly.type
_entity_poly.pdbx_seq_one_letter_code
_entity_poly.pdbx_strand_id
1 'polypeptide(L)'
;MNISGKDLYASLTFGYSNLRENMLKINIINVFPVADGDTGSNITHTLKSILSHTDGTGTVKDISNNFARAALLGARGNSGMIIAQFFQGFFLIAKEFDELTIKALIDAAKAAVASAYKAVENPMEGTMLTVMRSWANQLSLAEGSNVPIPIQLRRALRAARKAEKETTNQMELLKRYQVVDAGAKDASPLPDLARRIAEALGAGPHLDFNVFMDACEADAHRHGVKLTAKRKKLLQSELCDTREEAAPVLKKMYKPGKAAPDPLHGLFEATMHGKICVVEYEPDTGLRDSQQVGLLE
;
A
#
# COMPACT_ATOMS: atom_id res chain seq x y z
N MET A 1 24.75 7.87 28.71
CA MET A 1 24.34 6.48 29.00
C MET A 1 24.40 5.70 27.71
N ASN A 2 25.18 4.64 27.69
CA ASN A 2 25.31 3.70 26.57
C ASN A 2 24.17 2.67 26.62
N ILE A 3 24.04 1.85 25.58
CA ILE A 3 23.11 0.72 25.54
C ILE A 3 23.85 -0.53 26.00
N SER A 4 23.38 -1.15 27.08
CA SER A 4 23.91 -2.42 27.57
C SER A 4 23.39 -3.61 26.76
N GLY A 5 23.97 -4.79 26.96
CA GLY A 5 23.45 -6.03 26.36
C GLY A 5 21.98 -6.29 26.77
N LYS A 6 21.66 -6.09 28.04
CA LYS A 6 20.29 -6.22 28.57
C LYS A 6 19.30 -5.28 27.85
N ASP A 7 19.71 -4.02 27.62
CA ASP A 7 18.86 -3.04 26.93
C ASP A 7 18.61 -3.44 25.47
N LEU A 8 19.66 -3.94 24.79
CA LEU A 8 19.58 -4.41 23.41
C LEU A 8 18.64 -5.61 23.30
N TYR A 9 18.80 -6.62 24.14
CA TYR A 9 17.93 -7.80 24.17
C TYR A 9 16.48 -7.46 24.52
N ALA A 10 16.26 -6.60 25.51
CA ALA A 10 14.92 -6.13 25.88
C ALA A 10 14.26 -5.39 24.71
N SER A 11 15.00 -4.55 24.00
CA SER A 11 14.49 -3.83 22.82
C SER A 11 14.06 -4.77 21.70
N LEU A 12 14.87 -5.81 21.42
CA LEU A 12 14.57 -6.82 20.40
C LEU A 12 13.37 -7.68 20.79
N THR A 13 13.27 -8.08 22.05
CA THR A 13 12.15 -8.85 22.60
C THR A 13 10.84 -8.04 22.53
N PHE A 14 10.89 -6.75 22.89
CA PHE A 14 9.73 -5.87 22.80
C PHE A 14 9.29 -5.67 21.34
N GLY A 15 10.25 -5.44 20.43
CA GLY A 15 9.99 -5.33 19.00
C GLY A 15 9.34 -6.60 18.43
N TYR A 16 9.83 -7.77 18.81
CA TYR A 16 9.25 -9.06 18.41
C TYR A 16 7.82 -9.23 18.93
N SER A 17 7.55 -8.94 20.20
CA SER A 17 6.20 -9.04 20.77
C SER A 17 5.21 -8.13 20.04
N ASN A 18 5.60 -6.88 19.77
CA ASN A 18 4.76 -5.94 19.02
C ASN A 18 4.49 -6.41 17.59
N LEU A 19 5.52 -6.96 16.93
CA LEU A 19 5.38 -7.49 15.57
C LEU A 19 4.48 -8.73 15.55
N ARG A 20 4.58 -9.61 16.55
CA ARG A 20 3.73 -10.79 16.71
C ARG A 20 2.26 -10.40 16.90
N GLU A 21 1.98 -9.39 17.73
CA GLU A 21 0.62 -8.88 17.97
C GLU A 21 0.00 -8.27 16.69
N ASN A 22 0.83 -7.64 15.86
CA ASN A 22 0.39 -6.99 14.62
C ASN A 22 0.58 -7.88 13.37
N MET A 23 0.99 -9.14 13.53
CA MET A 23 1.37 -10.02 12.43
C MET A 23 0.27 -10.13 11.36
N LEU A 24 -0.98 -10.37 11.77
CA LEU A 24 -2.11 -10.47 10.84
C LEU A 24 -2.40 -9.15 10.13
N LYS A 25 -2.30 -8.02 10.84
CA LYS A 25 -2.46 -6.69 10.26
C LYS A 25 -1.39 -6.41 9.20
N ILE A 26 -0.14 -6.79 9.47
CA ILE A 26 0.97 -6.65 8.51
C ILE A 26 0.74 -7.55 7.28
N ASN A 27 0.27 -8.77 7.47
CA ASN A 27 -0.10 -9.67 6.37
C ASN A 27 -1.17 -9.05 5.47
N ILE A 28 -2.21 -8.43 6.06
CA ILE A 28 -3.32 -7.79 5.33
C ILE A 28 -2.84 -6.54 4.56
N ILE A 29 -1.90 -5.78 5.12
CA ILE A 29 -1.36 -4.55 4.51
C ILE A 29 -0.26 -4.86 3.49
N ASN A 30 0.23 -6.10 3.37
CA ASN A 30 1.20 -6.44 2.33
C ASN A 30 0.54 -6.43 0.97
N VAL A 31 0.79 -5.39 0.19
CA VAL A 31 0.11 -5.20 -1.09
C VAL A 31 1.09 -4.77 -2.20
N PHE A 32 2.41 -4.83 -1.97
CA PHE A 32 3.42 -4.45 -2.98
C PHE A 32 4.78 -5.16 -2.74
N PRO A 33 5.48 -5.68 -3.78
CA PRO A 33 5.05 -5.81 -5.18
C PRO A 33 4.09 -6.99 -5.39
N VAL A 34 4.05 -7.94 -4.44
CA VAL A 34 3.17 -9.12 -4.48
C VAL A 34 2.42 -9.22 -3.16
N ALA A 35 1.09 -9.21 -3.22
CA ALA A 35 0.23 -9.43 -2.07
C ALA A 35 0.13 -10.94 -1.77
N ASP A 36 1.18 -11.51 -1.20
CA ASP A 36 1.24 -12.92 -0.82
C ASP A 36 0.65 -13.19 0.58
N GLY A 37 0.33 -12.13 1.33
CA GLY A 37 -0.29 -12.23 2.65
C GLY A 37 0.58 -12.88 3.73
N ASP A 38 1.90 -12.99 3.51
CA ASP A 38 2.78 -13.75 4.41
C ASP A 38 3.88 -12.91 5.09
N THR A 39 4.02 -11.63 4.72
CA THR A 39 5.13 -10.77 5.17
C THR A 39 5.26 -10.68 6.69
N GLY A 40 4.17 -10.45 7.42
CA GLY A 40 4.16 -10.44 8.88
C GLY A 40 4.57 -11.80 9.46
N SER A 41 4.07 -12.89 8.90
CA SER A 41 4.45 -14.26 9.31
C SER A 41 5.94 -14.52 9.09
N ASN A 42 6.47 -14.15 7.93
CA ASN A 42 7.87 -14.31 7.54
C ASN A 42 8.83 -13.52 8.45
N ILE A 43 8.51 -12.26 8.75
CA ILE A 43 9.30 -11.43 9.65
C ILE A 43 9.21 -11.95 11.09
N THR A 44 8.01 -12.31 11.56
CA THR A 44 7.80 -12.85 12.92
C THR A 44 8.62 -14.12 13.12
N HIS A 45 8.59 -15.04 12.14
CA HIS A 45 9.32 -16.30 12.23
C HIS A 45 10.84 -16.06 12.26
N THR A 46 11.32 -15.17 11.40
CA THR A 46 12.73 -14.79 11.34
C THR A 46 13.20 -14.24 12.69
N LEU A 47 12.47 -13.28 13.27
CA LEU A 47 12.82 -12.70 14.57
C LEU A 47 12.72 -13.69 15.72
N LYS A 48 11.70 -14.57 15.72
CA LYS A 48 11.57 -15.64 16.73
C LYS A 48 12.78 -16.57 16.71
N SER A 49 13.20 -16.98 15.52
CA SER A 49 14.37 -17.85 15.34
C SER A 49 15.63 -17.16 15.83
N ILE A 50 15.80 -15.88 15.53
CA ILE A 50 16.93 -15.09 16.02
C ILE A 50 16.95 -15.03 17.55
N LEU A 51 15.82 -14.69 18.18
CA LEU A 51 15.71 -14.53 19.63
C LEU A 51 15.89 -15.84 20.41
N SER A 52 15.63 -17.00 19.80
CA SER A 52 15.78 -18.28 20.50
C SER A 52 17.23 -18.72 20.72
N HIS A 53 18.22 -17.96 20.22
CA HIS A 53 19.65 -18.30 20.31
C HIS A 53 20.38 -17.58 21.44
N THR A 54 19.65 -16.88 22.31
CA THR A 54 20.20 -16.14 23.45
C THR A 54 19.14 -16.04 24.54
N ASP A 55 19.59 -15.96 25.79
CA ASP A 55 18.75 -15.69 26.95
C ASP A 55 18.79 -14.20 27.38
N GLY A 56 19.51 -13.37 26.63
CA GLY A 56 19.69 -11.95 26.93
C GLY A 56 20.74 -11.66 28.00
N THR A 57 21.56 -12.65 28.36
CA THR A 57 22.67 -12.48 29.31
C THR A 57 23.94 -12.03 28.59
N GLY A 58 24.80 -11.30 29.33
CA GLY A 58 26.10 -10.83 28.84
C GLY A 58 26.09 -9.43 28.23
N THR A 59 27.19 -9.14 27.54
CA THR A 59 27.46 -7.85 26.90
C THR A 59 26.75 -7.72 25.56
N VAL A 60 26.80 -6.52 24.94
CA VAL A 60 26.35 -6.34 23.56
C VAL A 60 27.08 -7.31 22.61
N LYS A 61 28.37 -7.55 22.84
CA LYS A 61 29.20 -8.47 22.07
C LYS A 61 28.68 -9.90 22.13
N ASP A 62 28.40 -10.40 23.33
CA ASP A 62 27.90 -11.77 23.54
C ASP A 62 26.57 -11.98 22.80
N ILE A 63 25.66 -11.02 22.95
CA ILE A 63 24.36 -11.03 22.30
C ILE A 63 24.53 -10.95 20.77
N SER A 64 25.31 -10.00 20.27
CA SER A 64 25.48 -9.79 18.82
C SER A 64 26.09 -11.00 18.11
N ASN A 65 27.04 -11.71 18.74
CA ASN A 65 27.64 -12.92 18.17
C ASN A 65 26.61 -14.04 17.96
N ASN A 66 25.70 -14.23 18.91
CA ASN A 66 24.61 -15.21 18.80
C ASN A 66 23.59 -14.81 17.72
N PHE A 67 23.22 -13.53 17.67
CA PHE A 67 22.24 -13.00 16.73
C PHE A 67 22.73 -13.01 15.28
N ALA A 68 23.97 -12.61 15.01
CA ALA A 68 24.50 -12.54 13.65
C ALA A 68 24.49 -13.92 12.96
N ARG A 69 24.73 -14.99 13.73
CA ARG A 69 24.68 -16.38 13.23
C ARG A 69 23.24 -16.85 13.02
N ALA A 70 22.33 -16.51 13.92
CA ALA A 70 20.94 -16.94 13.86
C ALA A 70 20.11 -16.25 12.76
N ALA A 71 20.45 -15.00 12.42
CA ALA A 71 19.70 -14.22 11.43
C ALA A 71 19.64 -14.88 10.05
N LEU A 72 20.76 -15.41 9.57
CA LEU A 72 20.80 -16.10 8.27
C LEU A 72 20.04 -17.42 8.27
N LEU A 73 20.10 -18.18 9.36
CA LEU A 73 19.49 -19.51 9.46
C LEU A 73 17.96 -19.44 9.60
N GLY A 74 17.44 -18.37 10.20
CA GLY A 74 16.02 -18.17 10.46
C GLY A 74 15.24 -17.46 9.36
N ALA A 75 15.91 -16.93 8.34
CA ALA A 75 15.28 -16.12 7.30
C ALA A 75 14.25 -16.92 6.50
N ARG A 76 13.03 -16.37 6.34
CA ARG A 76 11.97 -16.96 5.50
C ARG A 76 11.37 -15.94 4.56
N GLY A 77 11.26 -16.32 3.28
CA GLY A 77 10.73 -15.45 2.23
C GLY A 77 11.55 -14.18 2.01
N ASN A 78 11.09 -13.31 1.11
CA ASN A 78 11.80 -12.09 0.74
C ASN A 78 11.84 -11.09 1.90
N SER A 79 10.70 -10.84 2.54
CA SER A 79 10.59 -9.93 3.68
C SER A 79 11.41 -10.38 4.89
N GLY A 80 11.45 -11.70 5.17
CA GLY A 80 12.30 -12.24 6.22
C GLY A 80 13.79 -12.14 5.88
N MET A 81 14.19 -12.35 4.62
CA MET A 81 15.58 -12.18 4.18
C MET A 81 16.07 -10.74 4.33
N ILE A 82 15.27 -9.75 3.95
CA ILE A 82 15.62 -8.33 4.13
C ILE A 82 15.84 -7.99 5.60
N ILE A 83 14.94 -8.45 6.47
CA ILE A 83 15.06 -8.23 7.93
C ILE A 83 16.28 -8.96 8.50
N ALA A 84 16.52 -10.20 8.09
CA ALA A 84 17.70 -10.96 8.50
C ALA A 84 19.00 -10.23 8.13
N GLN A 85 19.08 -9.71 6.91
CA GLN A 85 20.25 -8.96 6.41
C GLN A 85 20.42 -7.62 7.12
N PHE A 86 19.32 -6.93 7.43
CA PHE A 86 19.37 -5.72 8.26
C PHE A 86 20.01 -6.01 9.63
N PHE A 87 19.49 -7.01 10.35
CA PHE A 87 20.03 -7.38 11.66
C PHE A 87 21.45 -7.92 11.58
N GLN A 88 21.78 -8.69 10.55
CA GLN A 88 23.14 -9.16 10.34
C GLN A 88 24.11 -7.98 10.18
N GLY A 89 23.79 -6.98 9.35
CA GLY A 89 24.60 -5.78 9.19
C GLY A 89 24.78 -5.02 10.50
N PHE A 90 23.71 -4.90 11.30
CA PHE A 90 23.76 -4.30 12.63
C PHE A 90 24.72 -5.05 13.58
N PHE A 91 24.51 -6.36 13.73
CA PHE A 91 25.24 -7.16 14.72
C PHE A 91 26.70 -7.42 14.33
N LEU A 92 27.05 -7.37 13.04
CA LEU A 92 28.44 -7.43 12.60
C LEU A 92 29.28 -6.24 13.07
N ILE A 93 28.66 -5.07 13.29
CA ILE A 93 29.32 -3.91 13.91
C ILE A 93 29.19 -3.98 15.43
N ALA A 94 27.97 -4.26 15.93
CA ALA A 94 27.71 -4.23 17.37
C ALA A 94 28.55 -5.25 18.16
N LYS A 95 28.92 -6.38 17.56
CA LYS A 95 29.73 -7.43 18.21
C LYS A 95 31.14 -6.97 18.63
N GLU A 96 31.61 -5.84 18.15
CA GLU A 96 32.93 -5.29 18.51
C GLU A 96 32.89 -4.49 19.83
N PHE A 97 31.72 -4.38 20.49
CA PHE A 97 31.53 -3.54 21.66
C PHE A 97 30.83 -4.28 22.81
N ASP A 98 31.26 -4.02 24.04
CA ASP A 98 30.57 -4.54 25.24
C ASP A 98 29.29 -3.74 25.56
N GLU A 99 29.29 -2.45 25.22
CA GLU A 99 28.13 -1.54 25.26
C GLU A 99 28.12 -0.64 24.01
N LEU A 100 26.93 -0.28 23.50
CA LEU A 100 26.85 0.64 22.35
C LEU A 100 26.83 2.09 22.81
N THR A 101 27.87 2.82 22.43
CA THR A 101 27.85 4.29 22.40
C THR A 101 26.94 4.79 21.29
N ILE A 102 26.61 6.08 21.29
CA ILE A 102 25.83 6.68 20.18
C ILE A 102 26.55 6.51 18.83
N LYS A 103 27.88 6.64 18.82
CA LYS A 103 28.69 6.46 17.60
C LYS A 103 28.62 5.01 17.10
N ALA A 104 28.85 4.03 17.98
CA ALA A 104 28.75 2.62 17.62
C ALA A 104 27.34 2.25 17.12
N LEU A 105 26.30 2.82 17.73
CA LEU A 105 24.92 2.63 17.30
C LEU A 105 24.64 3.22 15.91
N ILE A 106 25.17 4.42 15.62
CA ILE A 106 25.09 5.03 14.28
C ILE A 106 25.80 4.16 13.24
N ASP A 107 27.02 3.71 13.56
CA ASP A 107 27.82 2.88 12.66
C ASP A 107 27.11 1.54 12.38
N ALA A 108 26.54 0.90 13.40
CA ALA A 108 25.74 -0.31 13.26
C ALA A 108 24.44 -0.07 12.45
N ALA A 109 23.75 1.05 12.67
CA ALA A 109 22.54 1.41 11.92
C ALA A 109 22.83 1.62 10.42
N LYS A 110 23.93 2.30 10.09
CA LYS A 110 24.37 2.49 8.69
C LYS A 110 24.69 1.15 8.02
N ALA A 111 25.42 0.26 8.72
CA ALA A 111 25.74 -1.07 8.22
C ALA A 111 24.48 -1.92 8.01
N ALA A 112 23.52 -1.86 8.93
CA ALA A 112 22.23 -2.55 8.83
C ALA A 112 21.47 -2.15 7.55
N VAL A 113 21.33 -0.84 7.30
CA VAL A 113 20.68 -0.33 6.08
C VAL A 113 21.44 -0.79 4.84
N ALA A 114 22.76 -0.67 4.81
CA ALA A 114 23.56 -1.09 3.66
C ALA A 114 23.38 -2.58 3.33
N SER A 115 23.33 -3.45 4.35
CA SER A 115 23.07 -4.88 4.16
C SER A 115 21.65 -5.16 3.67
N ALA A 116 20.64 -4.46 4.19
CA ALA A 116 19.26 -4.61 3.76
C ALA A 116 19.06 -4.23 2.28
N TYR A 117 19.69 -3.15 1.82
CA TYR A 117 19.64 -2.76 0.39
C TYR A 117 20.35 -3.77 -0.50
N LYS A 118 21.49 -4.32 -0.08
CA LYS A 118 22.22 -5.36 -0.83
C LYS A 118 21.46 -6.68 -0.93
N ALA A 119 20.54 -6.94 -0.01
CA ALA A 119 19.71 -8.15 -0.01
C ALA A 119 18.63 -8.15 -1.11
N VAL A 120 18.40 -7.00 -1.76
CA VAL A 120 17.36 -6.82 -2.77
C VAL A 120 18.02 -6.50 -4.10
N GLU A 121 17.72 -7.30 -5.12
CA GLU A 121 18.31 -7.13 -6.47
C GLU A 121 17.96 -5.76 -7.08
N ASN A 122 16.71 -5.31 -6.89
CA ASN A 122 16.22 -4.02 -7.36
C ASN A 122 15.59 -3.25 -6.18
N PRO A 123 16.40 -2.57 -5.34
CA PRO A 123 15.90 -1.90 -4.15
C PRO A 123 15.03 -0.71 -4.55
N MET A 124 13.83 -0.63 -3.95
CA MET A 124 12.85 0.42 -4.25
C MET A 124 12.54 1.27 -3.01
N GLU A 125 12.51 2.58 -3.22
CA GLU A 125 11.89 3.51 -2.27
C GLU A 125 10.37 3.37 -2.29
N GLY A 126 9.71 3.70 -1.18
CA GLY A 126 8.31 3.35 -0.94
C GLY A 126 8.13 2.01 -0.20
N THR A 127 9.23 1.37 0.22
CA THR A 127 9.21 0.06 0.91
C THR A 127 9.78 0.16 2.33
N MET A 128 9.90 -0.97 3.04
CA MET A 128 10.56 -1.04 4.34
C MET A 128 12.00 -0.50 4.32
N LEU A 129 12.68 -0.54 3.16
CA LEU A 129 14.02 0.04 2.98
C LEU A 129 14.02 1.55 3.23
N THR A 130 12.99 2.27 2.79
CA THR A 130 12.83 3.71 3.02
C THR A 130 12.71 4.02 4.52
N VAL A 131 11.94 3.20 5.24
CA VAL A 131 11.74 3.33 6.70
C VAL A 131 13.05 3.10 7.44
N MET A 132 13.78 2.03 7.10
CA MET A 132 15.09 1.70 7.67
C MET A 132 16.11 2.82 7.43
N ARG A 133 16.17 3.34 6.19
CA ARG A 133 17.07 4.44 5.83
C ARG A 133 16.71 5.73 6.56
N SER A 134 15.43 6.09 6.63
CA SER A 134 14.98 7.28 7.36
C SER A 134 15.38 7.23 8.84
N TRP A 135 15.19 6.06 9.47
CA TRP A 135 15.63 5.82 10.85
C TRP A 135 17.14 6.02 11.03
N ALA A 136 17.97 5.38 10.19
CA ALA A 136 19.43 5.49 10.29
C ALA A 136 19.96 6.90 9.97
N ASN A 137 19.37 7.58 8.99
CA ASN A 137 19.71 8.97 8.65
C ASN A 137 19.42 9.91 9.82
N GLN A 138 18.23 9.80 10.42
CA GLN A 138 17.87 10.61 11.58
C GLN A 138 18.76 10.33 12.79
N LEU A 139 19.18 9.07 12.98
CA LEU A 139 20.11 8.70 14.03
C LEU A 139 21.52 9.26 13.78
N SER A 140 21.96 9.33 12.52
CA SER A 140 23.27 9.90 12.15
C SER A 140 23.41 11.38 12.52
N LEU A 141 22.30 12.12 12.60
CA LEU A 141 22.28 13.50 13.10
C LEU A 141 22.62 13.63 14.60
N ALA A 142 22.72 12.51 15.31
CA ALA A 142 23.16 12.48 16.70
C ALA A 142 24.69 12.46 16.86
N GLU A 143 25.46 12.33 15.78
CA GLU A 143 26.92 12.35 15.84
C GLU A 143 27.42 13.68 16.43
N GLY A 144 28.31 13.60 17.43
CA GLY A 144 28.81 14.77 18.17
C GLY A 144 27.77 15.47 19.08
N SER A 145 26.55 14.93 19.19
CA SER A 145 25.50 15.50 20.04
C SER A 145 25.62 15.06 21.49
N ASN A 146 25.40 15.97 22.45
CA ASN A 146 25.30 15.66 23.88
C ASN A 146 23.89 15.21 24.31
N VAL A 147 22.97 15.01 23.37
CA VAL A 147 21.61 14.55 23.66
C VAL A 147 21.62 13.06 24.01
N PRO A 148 20.98 12.64 25.12
CA PRO A 148 20.91 11.22 25.52
C PRO A 148 20.36 10.29 24.43
N ILE A 149 20.96 9.09 24.32
CA ILE A 149 20.58 8.05 23.35
C ILE A 149 19.06 7.78 23.30
N PRO A 150 18.32 7.65 24.43
CA PRO A 150 16.88 7.43 24.39
C PRO A 150 16.09 8.53 23.66
N ILE A 151 16.55 9.79 23.74
CA ILE A 151 15.92 10.90 23.01
C ILE A 151 16.23 10.80 21.51
N GLN A 152 17.46 10.41 21.15
CA GLN A 152 17.85 10.21 19.74
C GLN A 152 17.09 9.05 19.10
N LEU A 153 16.92 7.94 19.82
CA LEU A 153 16.07 6.81 19.38
C LEU A 153 14.61 7.24 19.19
N ARG A 154 14.04 8.07 20.07
CA ARG A 154 12.69 8.63 19.90
C ARG A 154 12.58 9.51 18.65
N ARG A 155 13.59 10.32 18.34
CA ARG A 155 13.63 11.13 17.11
C ARG A 155 13.72 10.24 15.88
N ALA A 156 14.60 9.24 15.88
CA ALA A 156 14.73 8.27 14.81
C ALA A 156 13.42 7.49 14.58
N LEU A 157 12.72 7.08 15.64
CA LEU A 157 11.40 6.45 15.54
C LEU A 157 10.35 7.37 14.91
N ARG A 158 10.34 8.67 15.23
CA ARG A 158 9.43 9.64 14.59
C ARG A 158 9.72 9.78 13.10
N ALA A 159 10.99 9.84 12.70
CA ALA A 159 11.38 9.88 11.30
C ALA A 159 10.99 8.60 10.55
N ALA A 160 11.15 7.43 11.17
CA ALA A 160 10.72 6.15 10.63
C ALA A 160 9.20 6.11 10.39
N ARG A 161 8.39 6.53 11.37
CA ARG A 161 6.92 6.60 11.25
C ARG A 161 6.44 7.60 10.21
N LYS A 162 7.14 8.72 10.07
CA LYS A 162 6.86 9.70 9.01
C LYS A 162 7.11 9.07 7.63
N ALA A 163 8.26 8.42 7.46
CA ALA A 163 8.60 7.71 6.24
C ALA A 163 7.58 6.61 5.93
N GLU A 164 7.20 5.79 6.92
CA GLU A 164 6.15 4.76 6.77
C GLU A 164 4.87 5.36 6.19
N LYS A 165 4.34 6.44 6.79
CA LYS A 165 3.14 7.12 6.31
C LYS A 165 3.29 7.65 4.87
N GLU A 166 4.43 8.25 4.56
CA GLU A 166 4.74 8.77 3.22
C GLU A 166 4.83 7.63 2.19
N THR A 167 5.44 6.50 2.57
CA THR A 167 5.52 5.30 1.73
C THR A 167 4.15 4.68 1.48
N THR A 168 3.24 4.65 2.47
CA THR A 168 1.87 4.17 2.26
C THR A 168 1.17 4.99 1.18
N ASN A 169 1.27 6.32 1.23
CA ASN A 169 0.69 7.20 0.22
C ASN A 169 1.32 6.96 -1.17
N GLN A 170 2.64 6.80 -1.24
CA GLN A 170 3.35 6.50 -2.51
C GLN A 170 2.95 5.13 -3.08
N MET A 171 2.79 4.11 -2.22
CA MET A 171 2.37 2.77 -2.63
C MET A 171 0.91 2.72 -3.05
N GLU A 172 0.01 3.46 -2.40
CA GLU A 172 -1.36 3.62 -2.89
C GLU A 172 -1.41 4.29 -4.25
N LEU A 173 -0.55 5.30 -4.47
CA LEU A 173 -0.42 5.96 -5.74
C LEU A 173 0.17 5.02 -6.82
N LEU A 174 1.22 4.26 -6.48
CA LEU A 174 1.85 3.28 -7.38
C LEU A 174 0.95 2.08 -7.66
N LYS A 175 0.13 1.60 -6.71
CA LYS A 175 -0.92 0.62 -6.97
C LYS A 175 -1.98 1.19 -7.90
N ARG A 176 -2.43 2.42 -7.67
CA ARG A 176 -3.35 3.09 -8.60
C ARG A 176 -2.75 3.13 -10.02
N TYR A 177 -1.48 3.49 -10.15
CA TYR A 177 -0.78 3.46 -11.43
C TYR A 177 -0.56 2.04 -11.98
N GLN A 178 -0.24 1.04 -11.17
CA GLN A 178 0.01 -0.35 -11.60
C GLN A 178 -1.28 -1.14 -11.87
N VAL A 179 -2.39 -0.88 -11.20
CA VAL A 179 -3.71 -1.43 -11.56
C VAL A 179 -4.13 -0.88 -12.94
N VAL A 180 -3.84 0.40 -13.18
CA VAL A 180 -3.97 1.01 -14.49
C VAL A 180 -3.02 0.34 -15.49
N ASP A 181 -1.75 0.09 -15.15
CA ASP A 181 -0.71 -0.48 -16.03
C ASP A 181 -0.91 -1.99 -16.34
N ALA A 182 -1.23 -2.81 -15.34
CA ALA A 182 -1.52 -4.25 -15.47
C ALA A 182 -2.85 -4.51 -16.21
N GLY A 183 -3.74 -3.52 -16.26
CA GLY A 183 -4.90 -3.50 -17.14
C GLY A 183 -4.63 -2.96 -18.55
N ALA A 184 -3.44 -2.39 -18.80
CA ALA A 184 -3.14 -1.55 -19.95
C ALA A 184 -1.82 -1.91 -20.65
N LYS A 185 -1.68 -3.16 -21.12
CA LYS A 185 -0.75 -3.42 -22.23
C LYS A 185 -1.07 -2.61 -23.52
N ASP A 186 -2.21 -1.90 -23.58
CA ASP A 186 -2.65 -1.12 -24.75
C ASP A 186 -3.23 0.29 -24.43
N ALA A 187 -2.82 1.00 -23.36
CA ALA A 187 -3.25 2.40 -23.22
C ALA A 187 -2.29 3.29 -22.42
N SER A 188 -1.56 4.12 -23.14
CA SER A 188 -1.21 5.48 -22.70
C SER A 188 -2.50 6.25 -22.31
N PRO A 189 -2.51 7.16 -21.33
CA PRO A 189 -2.44 6.96 -19.89
C PRO A 189 -3.68 7.58 -19.19
N LEU A 190 -4.26 6.89 -18.20
CA LEU A 190 -5.44 7.38 -17.46
C LEU A 190 -5.29 8.80 -16.87
N PRO A 191 -4.10 9.25 -16.42
CA PRO A 191 -3.87 10.63 -15.99
C PRO A 191 -4.08 11.68 -17.08
N ASP A 192 -3.70 11.40 -18.33
CA ASP A 192 -3.99 12.33 -19.42
C ASP A 192 -5.46 12.30 -19.80
N LEU A 193 -6.13 11.15 -19.70
CA LEU A 193 -7.58 11.08 -19.86
C LEU A 193 -8.30 11.90 -18.78
N ALA A 194 -7.96 11.71 -17.51
CA ALA A 194 -8.56 12.47 -16.40
C ALA A 194 -8.33 13.98 -16.57
N ARG A 195 -7.12 14.39 -16.99
CA ARG A 195 -6.82 15.80 -17.30
C ARG A 195 -7.67 16.34 -18.45
N ARG A 196 -7.75 15.62 -19.58
CA ARG A 196 -8.54 16.05 -20.76
C ARG A 196 -10.04 16.08 -20.48
N ILE A 197 -10.54 15.15 -19.68
CA ILE A 197 -11.94 15.13 -19.26
C ILE A 197 -12.25 16.27 -18.29
N ALA A 198 -11.35 16.59 -17.37
CA ALA A 198 -11.48 17.78 -16.52
C ALA A 198 -11.47 19.08 -17.35
N GLU A 199 -10.65 19.16 -18.41
CA GLU A 199 -10.67 20.28 -19.36
C GLU A 199 -11.99 20.38 -20.15
N ALA A 200 -12.59 19.24 -20.51
CA ALA A 200 -13.84 19.19 -21.27
C ALA A 200 -15.09 19.48 -20.42
N LEU A 201 -15.14 18.96 -19.18
CA LEU A 201 -16.29 19.10 -18.28
C LEU A 201 -16.23 20.37 -17.43
N GLY A 202 -15.05 20.97 -17.24
CA GLY A 202 -14.85 22.13 -16.39
C GLY A 202 -14.77 21.80 -14.89
N ALA A 203 -14.57 22.84 -14.07
CA ALA A 203 -14.41 22.68 -12.62
C ALA A 203 -15.77 22.49 -11.92
N GLY A 204 -15.84 21.52 -11.01
CA GLY A 204 -16.99 21.28 -10.14
C GLY A 204 -17.17 19.80 -9.81
N PRO A 205 -18.07 19.46 -8.86
CA PRO A 205 -18.54 18.09 -8.74
C PRO A 205 -19.46 17.78 -9.93
N HIS A 206 -19.07 16.80 -10.74
CA HIS A 206 -19.89 16.27 -11.84
C HIS A 206 -20.78 15.16 -11.29
N LEU A 207 -22.07 15.44 -11.15
CA LEU A 207 -23.02 14.56 -10.46
C LEU A 207 -23.81 13.64 -11.40
N ASP A 208 -23.60 13.76 -12.71
CA ASP A 208 -24.24 12.91 -13.72
C ASP A 208 -23.20 12.00 -14.37
N PHE A 209 -23.32 10.70 -14.06
CA PHE A 209 -22.43 9.68 -14.60
C PHE A 209 -22.56 9.52 -16.12
N ASN A 210 -23.75 9.74 -16.69
CA ASN A 210 -23.98 9.62 -18.13
C ASN A 210 -23.22 10.72 -18.87
N VAL A 211 -23.30 11.96 -18.37
CA VAL A 211 -22.56 13.11 -18.94
C VAL A 211 -21.05 12.89 -18.85
N PHE A 212 -20.57 12.35 -17.73
CA PHE A 212 -19.17 12.00 -17.57
C PHE A 212 -18.71 10.94 -18.59
N MET A 213 -19.49 9.87 -18.74
CA MET A 213 -19.18 8.80 -19.68
C MET A 213 -19.23 9.25 -21.14
N ASP A 214 -20.17 10.12 -21.51
CA ASP A 214 -20.23 10.74 -22.86
C ASP A 214 -18.95 11.53 -23.17
N ALA A 215 -18.43 12.29 -22.19
CA ALA A 215 -17.16 13.01 -22.34
C ALA A 215 -15.98 12.04 -22.52
N CYS A 216 -15.95 10.94 -21.75
CA CYS A 216 -14.94 9.89 -21.91
C CYS A 216 -15.00 9.24 -23.30
N GLU A 217 -16.19 8.98 -23.82
CA GLU A 217 -16.39 8.42 -25.15
C GLU A 217 -15.95 9.37 -26.27
N ALA A 218 -16.26 10.66 -26.14
CA ALA A 218 -15.84 11.68 -27.09
C ALA A 218 -14.31 11.83 -27.14
N ASP A 219 -13.65 11.84 -25.97
CA ASP A 219 -12.18 11.88 -25.89
C ASP A 219 -11.54 10.62 -26.48
N ALA A 220 -12.07 9.45 -26.13
CA ALA A 220 -11.57 8.17 -26.63
C ALA A 220 -11.67 8.09 -28.16
N HIS A 221 -12.79 8.55 -28.74
CA HIS A 221 -12.95 8.64 -30.19
C HIS A 221 -11.92 9.59 -30.83
N ARG A 222 -11.70 10.78 -30.24
CA ARG A 222 -10.73 11.77 -30.73
C ARG A 222 -9.30 11.22 -30.75
N HIS A 223 -8.97 10.35 -29.81
CA HIS A 223 -7.62 9.80 -29.63
C HIS A 223 -7.46 8.37 -30.18
N GLY A 224 -8.46 7.84 -30.90
CA GLY A 224 -8.39 6.50 -31.48
C GLY A 224 -8.36 5.37 -30.44
N VAL A 225 -8.84 5.64 -29.22
CA VAL A 225 -8.86 4.69 -28.11
C VAL A 225 -10.20 3.97 -28.07
N LYS A 226 -10.18 2.65 -27.99
CA LYS A 226 -11.40 1.85 -27.78
C LYS A 226 -11.76 1.77 -26.29
N LEU A 227 -12.93 2.28 -25.90
CA LEU A 227 -13.48 2.07 -24.56
C LEU A 227 -14.21 0.72 -24.47
N THR A 228 -13.44 -0.32 -24.15
CA THR A 228 -13.99 -1.66 -23.87
C THR A 228 -14.82 -1.68 -22.59
N ALA A 229 -15.70 -2.67 -22.42
CA ALA A 229 -16.49 -2.82 -21.20
C ALA A 229 -15.63 -2.84 -19.92
N LYS A 230 -14.45 -3.46 -19.97
CA LYS A 230 -13.46 -3.44 -18.88
C LYS A 230 -12.96 -2.03 -18.54
N ARG A 231 -12.69 -1.20 -19.57
CA ARG A 231 -12.24 0.19 -19.39
C ARG A 231 -13.35 1.08 -18.84
N LYS A 232 -14.59 0.92 -19.32
CA LYS A 232 -15.76 1.65 -18.78
C LYS A 232 -15.97 1.34 -17.30
N LYS A 233 -15.90 0.04 -16.92
CA LYS A 233 -15.99 -0.37 -15.53
C LYS A 233 -14.89 0.21 -14.64
N LEU A 234 -13.68 0.35 -15.18
CA LEU A 234 -12.55 0.99 -14.48
C LEU A 234 -12.79 2.49 -14.28
N LEU A 235 -13.27 3.22 -15.29
CA LEU A 235 -13.63 4.63 -15.13
C LEU A 235 -14.71 4.82 -14.06
N GLN A 236 -15.71 3.93 -14.05
CA GLN A 236 -16.78 3.92 -13.05
C GLN A 236 -16.26 3.61 -11.64
N SER A 237 -15.37 2.63 -11.46
CA SER A 237 -14.88 2.26 -10.12
C SER A 237 -13.82 3.21 -9.57
N GLU A 238 -13.03 3.87 -10.42
CA GLU A 238 -11.87 4.65 -9.99
C GLU A 238 -12.11 6.16 -9.93
N LEU A 239 -13.09 6.68 -10.68
CA LEU A 239 -13.32 8.13 -10.82
C LEU A 239 -14.70 8.58 -10.34
N CYS A 240 -15.57 7.66 -9.95
CA CYS A 240 -16.96 7.96 -9.59
C CYS A 240 -17.30 7.39 -8.20
N ASP A 241 -18.15 8.12 -7.47
CA ASP A 241 -18.76 7.66 -6.22
C ASP A 241 -20.27 7.47 -6.44
N THR A 242 -20.87 6.47 -5.78
CA THR A 242 -22.32 6.26 -5.80
C THR A 242 -23.02 7.23 -4.86
N ARG A 243 -24.13 7.84 -5.32
CA ARG A 243 -25.01 8.70 -4.51
C ARG A 243 -26.47 8.42 -4.81
N GLU A 244 -27.32 8.54 -3.80
CA GLU A 244 -28.76 8.26 -3.89
C GLU A 244 -29.48 9.32 -4.76
N GLU A 245 -29.00 10.56 -4.73
CA GLU A 245 -29.58 11.68 -5.50
C GLU A 245 -29.03 11.80 -6.93
N ALA A 246 -28.18 10.87 -7.37
CA ALA A 246 -27.58 10.91 -8.70
C ALA A 246 -28.59 10.53 -9.80
N ALA A 247 -28.35 11.00 -11.03
CA ALA A 247 -29.14 10.59 -12.17
C ALA A 247 -28.99 9.07 -12.41
N PRO A 248 -30.06 8.34 -12.78
CA PRO A 248 -29.97 6.93 -13.11
C PRO A 248 -28.98 6.65 -14.24
N VAL A 249 -28.16 5.62 -14.07
CA VAL A 249 -27.16 5.23 -15.07
C VAL A 249 -27.84 4.50 -16.24
N LEU A 250 -27.57 4.95 -17.47
CA LEU A 250 -28.09 4.33 -18.67
C LEU A 250 -27.30 3.07 -19.02
N LYS A 251 -27.98 1.94 -19.10
CA LYS A 251 -27.44 0.70 -19.65
C LYS A 251 -27.46 0.73 -21.18
N LYS A 252 -28.55 1.25 -21.77
CA LYS A 252 -28.71 1.33 -23.22
C LYS A 252 -29.73 2.38 -23.63
N MET A 253 -29.44 3.06 -24.74
CA MET A 253 -30.37 3.98 -25.40
C MET A 253 -30.74 3.46 -26.79
N TYR A 254 -32.03 3.47 -27.11
CA TYR A 254 -32.58 3.04 -28.40
C TYR A 254 -32.94 4.27 -29.24
N LYS A 255 -32.51 4.27 -30.50
CA LYS A 255 -32.87 5.34 -31.45
C LYS A 255 -34.40 5.42 -31.63
N PRO A 256 -34.96 6.60 -31.93
CA PRO A 256 -36.39 6.75 -32.16
C PRO A 256 -36.93 5.72 -33.16
N GLY A 257 -37.99 5.03 -32.79
CA GLY A 257 -38.65 3.99 -33.61
C GLY A 257 -37.94 2.63 -33.68
N LYS A 258 -36.85 2.40 -32.92
CA LYS A 258 -36.15 1.09 -32.87
C LYS A 258 -36.56 0.20 -31.69
N ALA A 259 -37.28 0.75 -30.72
CA ALA A 259 -37.87 0.03 -29.60
C ALA A 259 -39.16 0.74 -29.18
N ALA A 260 -40.08 -0.01 -28.58
CA ALA A 260 -41.27 0.53 -27.94
C ALA A 260 -41.03 0.62 -26.42
N PRO A 261 -41.59 1.64 -25.74
CA PRO A 261 -41.58 1.68 -24.28
C PRO A 261 -42.30 0.45 -23.71
N ASP A 262 -41.66 -0.20 -22.73
CA ASP A 262 -42.21 -1.34 -22.02
C ASP A 262 -41.67 -1.33 -20.58
N PRO A 263 -42.33 -0.55 -19.68
CA PRO A 263 -41.87 -0.38 -18.31
C PRO A 263 -41.80 -1.69 -17.52
N LEU A 264 -42.64 -2.68 -17.87
CA LEU A 264 -42.66 -3.98 -17.20
C LEU A 264 -41.39 -4.78 -17.47
N HIS A 265 -40.74 -4.54 -18.60
CA HIS A 265 -39.48 -5.18 -18.99
C HIS A 265 -38.28 -4.22 -18.93
N GLY A 266 -38.41 -3.09 -18.23
CA GLY A 266 -37.32 -2.15 -17.98
C GLY A 266 -36.98 -1.20 -19.12
N LEU A 267 -37.90 -1.01 -20.07
CA LEU A 267 -37.77 -0.05 -21.18
C LEU A 267 -38.64 1.18 -20.91
N PHE A 268 -38.00 2.33 -20.72
CA PHE A 268 -38.67 3.57 -20.35
C PHE A 268 -38.58 4.60 -21.46
N GLU A 269 -39.65 5.37 -21.65
CA GLU A 269 -39.59 6.56 -22.49
C GLU A 269 -38.83 7.67 -21.74
N ALA A 270 -37.85 8.28 -22.38
CA ALA A 270 -37.09 9.38 -21.84
C ALA A 270 -36.74 10.41 -22.91
N THR A 271 -36.63 11.67 -22.49
CA THR A 271 -36.18 12.76 -23.36
C THR A 271 -34.68 12.94 -23.20
N MET A 272 -33.90 12.57 -24.22
CA MET A 272 -32.44 12.70 -24.25
C MET A 272 -32.03 13.68 -25.35
N HIS A 273 -31.25 14.69 -25.00
CA HIS A 273 -30.83 15.77 -25.91
C HIS A 273 -31.98 16.39 -26.74
N GLY A 274 -33.15 16.57 -26.12
CA GLY A 274 -34.33 17.16 -26.74
C GLY A 274 -35.11 16.24 -27.70
N LYS A 275 -34.82 14.93 -27.72
CA LYS A 275 -35.54 13.93 -28.52
C LYS A 275 -36.13 12.85 -27.63
N ILE A 276 -37.36 12.43 -27.93
CA ILE A 276 -38.02 11.30 -27.26
C ILE A 276 -37.38 10.00 -27.76
N CYS A 277 -36.90 9.19 -26.82
CA CYS A 277 -36.27 7.91 -27.08
C CYS A 277 -36.64 6.87 -26.01
N VAL A 278 -36.30 5.61 -26.25
CA VAL A 278 -36.49 4.53 -25.28
C VAL A 278 -35.13 4.21 -24.65
N VAL A 279 -35.10 4.06 -23.33
CA VAL A 279 -33.89 3.79 -22.54
C VAL A 279 -34.07 2.61 -21.60
N GLU A 280 -32.96 1.95 -21.33
CA GLU A 280 -32.81 0.89 -20.34
C GLU A 280 -31.78 1.36 -19.32
N TYR A 281 -32.11 1.31 -18.02
CA TYR A 281 -31.22 1.73 -16.94
C TYR A 281 -30.45 0.54 -16.36
N GLU A 282 -29.27 0.80 -15.77
CA GLU A 282 -28.55 -0.21 -15.03
C GLU A 282 -29.31 -0.56 -13.75
N PRO A 283 -29.44 -1.86 -13.40
CA PRO A 283 -30.10 -2.26 -12.17
C PRO A 283 -29.23 -1.86 -10.98
N ASP A 284 -29.81 -1.11 -10.05
CA ASP A 284 -29.14 -0.80 -8.78
C ASP A 284 -29.14 -2.05 -7.90
N THR A 285 -27.96 -2.65 -7.73
CA THR A 285 -27.80 -3.85 -6.91
C THR A 285 -27.89 -3.59 -5.40
N GLY A 286 -27.78 -2.33 -4.96
CA GLY A 286 -27.94 -1.89 -3.57
C GLY A 286 -29.40 -1.67 -3.16
N LEU A 287 -30.28 -1.40 -4.13
CA LEU A 287 -31.74 -1.24 -3.93
C LEU A 287 -32.52 -2.56 -4.06
N ARG A 288 -31.85 -3.72 -3.97
CA ARG A 288 -32.56 -5.01 -3.91
C ARG A 288 -33.30 -5.09 -2.59
N ASP A 289 -34.56 -4.69 -2.57
CA ASP A 289 -35.48 -4.97 -1.47
C ASP A 289 -35.53 -6.47 -1.23
N SER A 290 -34.79 -6.95 -0.23
CA SER A 290 -34.88 -8.32 0.26
C SER A 290 -36.12 -8.52 1.13
N GLN A 291 -37.25 -7.92 0.76
CA GLN A 291 -38.54 -8.32 1.32
C GLN A 291 -38.99 -9.57 0.58
N GLN A 292 -38.57 -10.73 1.09
CA GLN A 292 -39.25 -11.98 0.82
C GLN A 292 -40.69 -11.85 1.32
N VAL A 293 -41.61 -11.49 0.43
CA VAL A 293 -43.04 -11.71 0.66
C VAL A 293 -43.24 -13.22 0.58
N GLY A 294 -43.35 -13.87 1.73
CA GLY A 294 -43.75 -15.28 1.78
C GLY A 294 -45.15 -15.42 1.19
N LEU A 295 -45.25 -16.01 0.01
CA LEU A 295 -46.53 -16.52 -0.49
C LEU A 295 -46.87 -17.73 0.38
N LEU A 296 -47.90 -17.59 1.22
CA LEU A 296 -48.53 -18.70 1.93
C LEU A 296 -49.30 -19.52 0.89
N GLU A 297 -48.81 -20.74 0.61
CA GLU A 297 -49.63 -21.84 0.10
C GLU A 297 -50.34 -22.54 1.27
#